data_AF-A0A0K3B6X0-F1
#
_entry.id   AF-A0A0K3B6X0-F1
#
_cell.length_a   1.000
_cell.length_b   1.000
_cell.length_c   1.000
_cell.angle_alpha   90.00
_cell.angle_beta   90.00
_cell.angle_gamma   90.00
#
_symmetry.space_group_name_H-M   'P 1'
#
loop_
_entity.id
_entity.type
_entity.pdbx_description
1 polymer ?
#
loop_
_entity_poly.entity_id
_entity_poly.type
_entity_poly.pdbx_seq_one_letter_code
_entity_poly.pdbx_strand_id
1 'polypeptide(L)'
;MPSAYFVAELKCPACGACSPADESTELVTPLADGGFWSVGESDPGFTWRAIRVFYPVLREPADDEPVQLLETWTCPACGSVNWARITFRDTVIEQIVAVPLDVPTVGAAHAVNEDVAQTYQRLTGEELFPGGDIHVEFRDRLLSALS
;
A
#
# COMPACT_ATOMS: atom_id res chain seq x y z
N MET A 1 16.44 -1.18 12.92
CA MET A 1 16.79 -1.15 11.48
C MET A 1 16.46 0.24 10.98
N PRO A 2 17.26 0.85 10.10
CA PRO A 2 16.80 2.05 9.41
C PRO A 2 15.56 1.67 8.59
N SER A 3 14.50 2.47 8.71
CA SER A 3 13.26 2.31 7.96
C SER A 3 13.17 3.43 6.94
N ALA A 4 12.76 3.12 5.72
CA ALA A 4 12.40 4.12 4.72
C ALA A 4 10.92 4.49 4.85
N TYR A 5 10.60 5.75 4.60
CA TYR A 5 9.23 6.27 4.68
C TYR A 5 8.84 6.86 3.33
N PHE A 6 7.63 6.56 2.85
CA PHE A 6 6.99 7.45 1.89
C PHE A 6 6.43 8.65 2.64
N VAL A 7 6.67 9.86 2.11
CA VAL A 7 6.22 11.10 2.75
C VAL A 7 5.35 11.90 1.79
N ALA A 8 4.14 12.24 2.25
CA ALA A 8 3.17 13.04 1.52
C ALA A 8 2.14 13.65 2.48
N GLU A 9 1.51 14.74 2.06
CA GLU A 9 0.34 15.27 2.76
C GLU A 9 -0.86 14.33 2.53
N LEU A 10 -1.38 13.71 3.59
CA LEU A 10 -2.49 12.76 3.52
C LEU A 10 -3.67 13.24 4.34
N LYS A 11 -4.83 13.37 3.68
CA LYS A 11 -6.08 13.69 4.37
C LYS A 11 -6.67 12.43 4.98
N CYS A 12 -6.80 12.42 6.30
CA CYS A 12 -7.40 11.32 7.05
C CYS A 12 -8.90 11.21 6.76
N PRO A 13 -9.40 10.06 6.27
CA PRO A 13 -10.83 9.87 6.03
C PRO A 13 -11.64 9.78 7.34
N ALA A 14 -11.00 9.41 8.47
CA ALA A 14 -11.69 9.26 9.75
C ALA A 14 -11.94 10.60 10.46
N CYS A 15 -10.95 11.50 10.50
CA CYS A 15 -11.05 12.76 11.26
C CYS A 15 -10.92 14.03 10.40
N GLY A 16 -10.60 13.90 9.11
CA GLY A 16 -10.45 15.03 8.18
C GLY A 16 -9.15 15.82 8.31
N ALA A 17 -8.30 15.53 9.30
CA ALA A 17 -6.99 16.16 9.47
C ALA A 17 -6.07 15.83 8.28
N CYS A 18 -5.24 16.78 7.88
CA CYS A 18 -4.17 16.56 6.91
C CYS A 18 -2.88 16.26 7.68
N SER A 19 -2.23 15.14 7.40
CA SER A 19 -0.89 14.87 7.92
C SER A 19 0.13 15.75 7.21
N PRO A 20 1.21 16.15 7.91
CA PRO A 20 2.38 16.69 7.24
C PRO A 20 3.07 15.62 6.37
N ALA A 21 3.85 16.06 5.38
CA ALA A 21 4.68 15.20 4.55
C ALA A 21 6.00 14.85 5.26
N ASP A 22 5.90 14.10 6.35
CA ASP A 22 7.02 13.63 7.18
C ASP A 22 6.77 12.19 7.67
N GLU A 23 7.61 11.68 8.57
CA GLU A 23 7.51 10.32 9.12
C GLU A 23 6.32 10.09 10.07
N SER A 24 5.60 11.13 10.47
CA SER A 24 4.55 11.02 11.51
C SER A 24 3.37 10.14 11.11
N THR A 25 3.23 9.83 9.81
CA THR A 25 2.21 8.89 9.31
C THR A 25 2.62 7.43 9.41
N GLU A 26 3.86 7.14 9.77
CA GLU A 26 4.43 5.78 9.80
C GLU A 26 4.20 5.00 8.48
N LEU A 27 4.15 5.71 7.35
CA LEU A 27 4.00 5.12 6.01
C LEU A 27 5.35 4.53 5.57
N VAL A 28 5.69 3.38 6.14
CA VAL A 28 6.99 2.71 5.99
C VAL A 28 7.03 1.85 4.74
N THR A 29 8.19 1.74 4.10
CA THR A 29 8.42 0.80 3.00
C THR A 29 9.67 -0.08 3.21
N PRO A 30 9.60 -1.38 2.92
CA PRO A 30 10.75 -2.27 2.81
C PRO A 30 11.54 -2.12 1.50
N LEU A 31 11.08 -1.31 0.54
CA LEU A 31 11.72 -1.19 -0.77
C LEU A 31 13.06 -0.45 -0.74
N ALA A 32 13.38 0.23 0.36
CA ALA A 32 14.63 0.95 0.55
C ALA A 32 15.13 0.81 2.00
N ASP A 33 16.46 0.87 2.17
CA ASP A 33 17.12 0.69 3.46
C ASP A 33 17.08 1.96 4.36
N GLY A 34 16.43 3.04 3.92
CA GLY A 34 16.24 4.27 4.70
C GLY A 34 15.85 5.49 3.84
N GLY A 35 15.50 6.59 4.52
CA GLY A 35 15.24 7.88 3.88
C GLY A 35 13.75 8.27 3.79
N PHE A 36 13.51 9.45 3.23
CA PHE A 36 12.18 10.01 3.01
C PHE A 36 11.93 10.13 1.52
N TRP A 37 10.91 9.43 1.03
CA TRP A 37 10.62 9.28 -0.38
C TRP A 37 9.33 9.99 -0.73
N SER A 38 9.45 11.12 -1.43
CA SER A 38 8.33 11.97 -1.81
C SER A 38 8.06 11.90 -3.32
N VAL A 39 6.97 12.54 -3.78
CA VAL A 39 6.66 12.62 -5.21
C VAL A 39 7.80 13.27 -5.99
N GLY A 40 8.21 12.63 -7.08
CA GLY A 40 9.33 13.05 -7.93
C GLY A 40 10.67 12.39 -7.58
N GLU A 41 10.79 11.77 -6.41
CA GLU A 41 11.96 10.97 -6.06
C GLU A 41 12.00 9.66 -6.87
N SER A 42 13.22 9.19 -7.13
CA SER A 42 13.48 7.98 -7.89
C SER A 42 14.46 7.08 -7.14
N ASP A 43 14.16 5.79 -7.08
CA ASP A 43 15.07 4.78 -6.56
C ASP A 43 15.11 3.55 -7.50
N PRO A 44 16.30 3.05 -7.89
CA PRO A 44 16.41 1.86 -8.74
C PRO A 44 15.75 0.59 -8.16
N GLY A 45 15.50 0.55 -6.85
CA GLY A 45 14.78 -0.49 -6.13
C GLY A 45 13.26 -0.39 -6.25
N PHE A 46 12.69 0.76 -6.65
CA PHE A 46 11.24 0.95 -6.81
C PHE A 46 10.71 0.35 -8.12
N THR A 47 10.94 -0.94 -8.29
CA THR A 47 10.52 -1.71 -9.47
C THR A 47 9.43 -2.70 -9.11
N TRP A 48 8.61 -3.09 -10.10
CA TRP A 48 7.65 -4.18 -9.94
C TRP A 48 8.30 -5.46 -9.40
N ARG A 49 9.52 -5.77 -9.87
CA ARG A 49 10.29 -6.94 -9.44
C ARG A 49 10.58 -6.94 -7.94
N ALA A 50 10.88 -5.78 -7.35
CA ALA A 50 11.10 -5.68 -5.91
C ALA A 50 9.76 -5.75 -5.15
N ILE A 51 8.74 -5.04 -5.62
CA ILE A 51 7.41 -5.02 -4.99
C ILE A 51 6.83 -6.44 -4.86
N ARG A 52 6.85 -7.25 -5.92
CA ARG A 52 6.31 -8.62 -5.86
C ARG A 52 7.06 -9.58 -4.93
N VAL A 53 8.20 -9.19 -4.38
CA VAL A 53 8.96 -9.97 -3.39
C VAL A 53 8.47 -9.69 -1.97
N PHE A 54 8.10 -8.44 -1.67
CA PHE A 54 7.76 -8.01 -0.32
C PHE A 54 6.25 -7.90 -0.07
N TYR A 55 5.43 -7.88 -1.13
CA TYR A 55 4.01 -7.58 -1.01
C TYR A 55 3.12 -8.67 -1.62
N PRO A 56 1.97 -8.97 -0.99
CA PRO A 56 0.83 -9.62 -1.63
C PRO A 56 0.50 -9.01 -3.01
N VAL A 57 0.62 -9.83 -4.05
CA VAL A 57 0.36 -9.45 -5.44
C VAL A 57 -1.12 -9.59 -5.75
N LEU A 58 -1.78 -8.49 -6.10
CA LEU A 58 -3.16 -8.49 -6.60
C LEU A 58 -3.18 -8.84 -8.09
N ARG A 59 -2.35 -8.18 -8.90
CA ARG A 59 -2.20 -8.48 -10.33
C ARG A 59 -0.86 -7.96 -10.83
N GLU A 60 -0.39 -8.53 -11.93
CA GLU A 60 0.76 -8.01 -12.65
C GLU A 60 0.37 -6.75 -13.44
N PRO A 61 1.20 -5.68 -13.42
CA PRO A 61 1.02 -4.53 -14.31
C PRO A 61 1.20 -4.95 -15.77
N ALA A 62 0.43 -4.33 -16.67
CA ALA A 62 0.70 -4.42 -18.10
C ALA A 62 1.96 -3.64 -18.48
N ASP A 63 2.47 -3.88 -19.69
CA ASP A 63 3.59 -3.10 -20.24
C ASP A 63 3.24 -1.60 -20.22
N ASP A 64 4.19 -0.77 -19.76
CA ASP A 64 4.08 0.69 -19.60
C ASP A 64 2.95 1.17 -18.64
N GLU A 65 2.29 0.27 -17.92
CA GLU A 65 1.31 0.61 -16.89
C GLU A 65 2.01 1.08 -15.61
N PRO A 66 1.61 2.22 -15.03
CA PRO A 66 2.11 2.63 -13.71
C PRO A 66 1.78 1.60 -12.64
N VAL A 67 2.78 1.21 -11.86
CA VAL A 67 2.59 0.32 -10.72
C VAL A 67 1.83 1.08 -9.64
N GLN A 68 0.83 0.42 -9.06
CA GLN A 68 -0.01 0.97 -7.99
C GLN A 68 0.12 0.06 -6.78
N LEU A 69 0.76 0.57 -5.74
CA LEU A 69 0.96 -0.10 -4.47
C LEU A 69 0.02 0.49 -3.43
N LEU A 70 -0.68 -0.36 -2.68
CA LEU A 70 -1.45 0.06 -1.52
C LEU A 70 -0.65 -0.15 -0.26
N GLU A 71 -0.54 0.90 0.55
CA GLU A 71 0.16 0.90 1.83
C GLU A 71 -0.75 1.39 2.95
N THR A 72 -0.43 0.99 4.18
CA THR A 72 -1.08 1.49 5.38
C THR A 72 -0.33 2.70 5.94
N TRP A 73 -1.09 3.61 6.54
CA TRP A 73 -0.53 4.73 7.30
C TRP A 73 -1.39 5.02 8.53
N THR A 74 -0.75 5.46 9.60
CA THR A 74 -1.40 5.84 10.84
C THR A 74 -1.64 7.35 10.84
N CYS A 75 -2.87 7.79 11.06
CA CYS A 75 -3.13 9.22 11.19
C CYS A 75 -2.54 9.76 12.51
N PRO A 76 -1.59 10.71 12.49
CA PRO A 76 -0.96 11.22 13.73
C PRO A 76 -1.95 11.98 14.63
N ALA A 77 -3.07 12.47 14.07
CA ALA A 77 -4.07 13.23 14.83
C ALA A 77 -5.06 12.35 15.61
N CYS A 78 -5.47 11.20 15.08
CA CYS A 78 -6.51 10.36 15.69
C CYS A 78 -6.12 8.88 15.87
N GLY A 79 -4.94 8.47 15.41
CA GLY A 79 -4.43 7.10 15.52
C GLY A 79 -5.12 6.07 14.63
N SER A 80 -6.05 6.47 13.75
CA SER A 80 -6.69 5.53 12.82
C SER A 80 -5.70 5.03 11.77
N VAL A 81 -5.69 3.73 11.50
CA VAL A 81 -5.00 3.14 10.36
C VAL A 81 -5.83 3.37 9.10
N ASN A 82 -5.21 3.90 8.07
CA ASN A 82 -5.80 4.28 6.79
C ASN A 82 -4.97 3.70 5.64
N TRP A 83 -5.48 3.84 4.41
CA TRP A 83 -4.80 3.38 3.20
C TRP A 83 -4.29 4.55 2.36
N ALA A 84 -3.14 4.34 1.74
CA ALA A 84 -2.57 5.22 0.72
C ALA A 84 -2.24 4.41 -0.53
N ARG A 85 -2.41 5.03 -1.69
CA ARG A 85 -1.92 4.52 -2.97
C ARG A 85 -0.66 5.26 -3.35
N ILE A 86 0.39 4.49 -3.62
CA ILE A 86 1.64 4.96 -4.19
C ILE A 86 1.67 4.52 -5.66
N THR A 87 1.86 5.47 -6.56
CA THR A 87 1.97 5.22 -8.00
C THR A 87 3.41 5.42 -8.43
N PHE A 88 3.97 4.37 -9.05
CA PHE A 88 5.31 4.39 -9.62
C PHE A 88 5.23 4.30 -11.14
N ARG A 89 6.06 5.09 -11.83
CA ARG A 89 6.37 4.86 -13.24
C ARG A 89 7.86 4.65 -13.37
N ASP A 90 8.24 3.54 -13.98
CA ASP A 90 9.61 3.03 -14.02
C ASP A 90 10.20 2.84 -12.62
N THR A 91 10.81 3.89 -12.07
CA THR A 91 11.42 3.94 -10.72
C THR A 91 11.06 5.21 -9.95
N VAL A 92 10.22 6.07 -10.53
CA VAL A 92 9.86 7.39 -10.00
C VAL A 92 8.51 7.33 -9.32
N ILE A 93 8.39 7.94 -8.13
CA ILE A 93 7.11 8.12 -7.45
C ILE A 93 6.35 9.26 -8.15
N GLU A 94 5.27 8.92 -8.86
CA GLU A 94 4.41 9.91 -9.52
C GLU A 94 3.36 10.50 -8.58
N GLN A 95 2.85 9.68 -7.64
CA GLN A 95 1.75 10.08 -6.78
C GLN A 95 1.74 9.29 -5.47
N ILE A 96 1.41 9.96 -4.37
CA ILE A 96 1.06 9.35 -3.09
C ILE A 96 -0.25 10.00 -2.63
N VAL A 97 -1.31 9.22 -2.44
CA VAL A 97 -2.64 9.75 -2.04
C VAL A 97 -3.38 8.83 -1.10
N ALA A 98 -4.14 9.41 -0.17
CA ALA A 98 -5.05 8.65 0.69
C ALA A 98 -6.22 8.09 -0.15
N VAL A 99 -6.56 6.82 0.06
CA VAL A 99 -7.62 6.10 -0.66
C VAL A 99 -8.43 5.23 0.30
N PRO A 100 -9.70 4.93 0.01
CA PRO A 100 -10.45 3.91 0.74
C PRO A 100 -9.97 2.50 0.36
N LEU A 101 -10.16 1.52 1.25
CA LEU A 101 -10.05 0.11 0.87
C LEU A 101 -11.41 -0.38 0.35
N ASP A 102 -11.61 -0.26 -0.95
CA ASP A 102 -12.84 -0.64 -1.65
C ASP A 102 -12.56 -1.39 -2.95
N VAL A 103 -13.63 -1.89 -3.60
CA VAL A 103 -13.53 -2.66 -4.85
C VAL A 103 -12.79 -1.88 -5.95
N PRO A 104 -13.10 -0.60 -6.25
CA PRO A 104 -12.34 0.17 -7.24
C PRO A 104 -10.85 0.30 -6.92
N THR A 105 -10.50 0.55 -5.66
CA THR A 105 -9.11 0.76 -5.24
C THR A 105 -8.31 -0.54 -5.32
N VAL A 106 -8.85 -1.64 -4.80
CA VAL A 106 -8.21 -2.97 -4.87
C VAL A 106 -8.15 -3.47 -6.31
N GLY A 107 -9.18 -3.20 -7.12
CA GLY A 107 -9.22 -3.59 -8.52
C GLY A 107 -8.16 -2.91 -9.39
N ALA A 108 -7.82 -1.65 -9.07
CA ALA A 108 -6.80 -0.88 -9.78
C ALA A 108 -5.38 -1.17 -9.30
N ALA A 109 -5.21 -1.58 -8.05
CA ALA A 109 -3.90 -1.85 -7.45
C ALA A 109 -3.23 -3.13 -7.98
N HIS A 110 -1.91 -3.16 -7.88
CA HIS A 110 -1.05 -4.27 -8.32
C HIS A 110 -0.53 -5.08 -7.13
N ALA A 111 -0.26 -4.42 -6.02
CA ALA A 111 0.14 -5.04 -4.77
C ALA A 111 -0.44 -4.26 -3.58
N VAL A 112 -0.49 -4.91 -2.42
CA VAL A 112 -1.07 -4.37 -1.20
C VAL A 112 -0.23 -4.78 0.00
N ASN A 113 -0.11 -3.89 1.00
CA ASN A 113 0.55 -4.18 2.27
C ASN A 113 -0.06 -5.40 2.98
N GLU A 114 0.77 -6.17 3.69
CA GLU A 114 0.39 -7.35 4.44
C GLU A 114 -0.66 -7.10 5.54
N ASP A 115 -0.78 -5.86 6.02
CA ASP A 115 -1.82 -5.40 6.95
C ASP A 115 -3.24 -5.63 6.42
N VAL A 116 -3.40 -5.84 5.09
CA VAL A 116 -4.67 -6.27 4.52
C VAL A 116 -5.15 -7.60 5.13
N ALA A 117 -4.26 -8.44 5.66
CA ALA A 117 -4.58 -9.72 6.28
C ALA A 117 -5.63 -9.61 7.39
N GLN A 118 -5.52 -8.59 8.25
CA GLN A 118 -6.49 -8.38 9.33
C GLN A 118 -7.87 -8.02 8.78
N THR A 119 -7.90 -7.19 7.74
CA THR A 119 -9.16 -6.83 7.07
C THR A 119 -9.74 -8.01 6.30
N TYR A 120 -8.90 -8.76 5.60
CA TYR A 120 -9.28 -9.98 4.89
C TYR A 120 -9.95 -10.97 5.84
N GLN A 121 -9.30 -11.33 6.95
CA GLN A 121 -9.85 -12.27 7.93
C GLN A 121 -11.16 -11.79 8.55
N ARG A 122 -11.29 -10.49 8.84
CA ARG A 122 -12.53 -9.92 9.35
C ARG A 122 -13.68 -10.02 8.35
N LEU A 123 -13.41 -9.89 7.05
CA LEU A 123 -14.45 -9.90 6.02
C LEU A 123 -14.80 -11.31 5.55
N THR A 124 -13.82 -12.20 5.41
CA THR A 124 -13.99 -13.55 4.85
C THR A 124 -14.13 -14.64 5.91
N GLY A 125 -13.64 -14.38 7.13
CA GLY A 125 -13.49 -15.40 8.18
C GLY A 125 -12.25 -16.29 8.04
N GLU A 126 -11.36 -16.00 7.07
CA GLU A 126 -10.21 -16.83 6.74
C GLU A 126 -8.88 -16.09 6.90
N GLU A 127 -7.81 -16.82 7.20
CA GLU A 127 -6.47 -16.22 7.23
C GLU A 127 -5.95 -15.98 5.80
N LEU A 128 -5.30 -14.84 5.57
CA LEU A 128 -4.66 -14.54 4.29
C LEU A 128 -3.43 -15.43 4.03
N PHE A 129 -2.71 -15.78 5.11
CA PHE A 129 -1.47 -16.56 5.08
C PHE A 129 -1.59 -17.89 5.84
N PRO A 130 -2.49 -18.82 5.44
CA PRO A 130 -2.65 -20.08 6.16
C PRO A 130 -1.36 -20.91 6.06
N GLY A 131 -0.67 -21.08 7.18
CA GLY A 131 0.61 -21.81 7.21
C GLY A 131 1.81 -21.03 6.63
N GLY A 132 1.67 -19.71 6.40
CA GLY A 132 2.75 -18.83 5.94
C GLY A 132 2.78 -18.54 4.44
N ASP A 133 1.94 -19.21 3.64
CA ASP A 133 1.81 -18.96 2.20
C ASP A 133 0.56 -18.14 1.90
N ILE A 134 0.62 -17.27 0.89
CA ILE A 134 -0.53 -16.46 0.47
C ILE A 134 -1.64 -17.32 -0.13
N HIS A 135 -2.89 -17.05 0.24
CA HIS A 135 -4.04 -17.75 -0.30
C HIS A 135 -4.19 -17.51 -1.83
N VAL A 136 -4.21 -18.57 -2.64
CA VAL A 136 -4.13 -18.51 -4.13
C VAL A 136 -5.26 -17.70 -4.78
N GLU A 137 -6.42 -17.59 -4.13
CA GLU A 137 -7.58 -16.82 -4.59
C GLU A 137 -7.83 -15.53 -3.79
N PHE A 138 -6.85 -15.06 -3.01
CA PHE A 138 -7.13 -14.00 -2.04
C PHE A 138 -7.68 -12.73 -2.68
N ARG A 139 -7.23 -12.36 -3.88
CA ARG A 139 -7.72 -11.18 -4.58
C ARG A 139 -9.22 -11.27 -4.85
N ASP A 140 -9.67 -12.35 -5.48
CA ASP A 140 -11.06 -12.47 -5.91
C ASP A 140 -11.99 -12.58 -4.69
N ARG A 141 -11.52 -13.23 -3.63
CA ARG A 141 -12.21 -13.26 -2.33
C ARG A 141 -12.27 -11.90 -1.67
N LEU A 142 -11.16 -11.16 -1.63
CA LEU A 142 -11.10 -9.80 -1.09
C LEU A 142 -12.06 -8.87 -1.85
N LEU A 143 -12.04 -8.91 -3.18
CA LEU A 143 -12.95 -8.13 -4.01
C LEU A 143 -14.42 -8.47 -3.75
N SER A 144 -14.75 -9.76 -3.63
CA SER A 144 -16.12 -10.22 -3.31
C SER A 144 -16.56 -9.86 -1.89
N ALA A 145 -15.62 -9.77 -0.94
CA ALA A 145 -15.88 -9.37 0.43
C ALA A 145 -16.05 -7.86 0.63
N LEU A 146 -15.56 -7.05 -0.32
CA LEU A 146 -15.66 -5.59 -0.30
C LEU A 146 -16.91 -5.04 -1.01
N SER A 147 -17.65 -5.89 -1.73
CA SER A 147 -18.91 -5.55 -2.43
C SER A 147 -20.14 -5.73 -1.54
#